data_AF-N9CQQ4-F1
#
_entry.id   AF-N9CQQ4-F1
#
_cell.length_a   1.000
_cell.length_b   1.000
_cell.length_c   1.000
_cell.angle_alpha   90.00
_cell.angle_beta   90.00
_cell.angle_gamma   90.00
#
_symmetry.space_group_name_H-M   'P 1'
#
loop_
_entity.id
_entity.type
_entity.pdbx_description
1 polymer ?
#
loop_
_entity_poly.entity_id
_entity_poly.type
_entity_poly.pdbx_seq_one_letter_code
_entity_poly.pdbx_strand_id
1 'polypeptide(L)' 'MNVLGIGLIILLSFIGLGALITGFAVGETFFIVIGLLLFIMAFLVWLSIKDKISNPFKD' A
#
# COMPACT_ATOMS: atom_id res chain seq x y z
N MET A 1 -16.25 -1.90 8.76
CA MET A 1 -15.18 -1.58 7.79
C MET A 1 -15.35 -2.52 6.59
N ASN A 2 -15.42 -1.99 5.37
CA ASN A 2 -15.81 -2.80 4.21
C ASN A 2 -14.62 -3.63 3.71
N VAL A 3 -14.81 -4.91 3.44
CA VAL A 3 -13.79 -5.87 2.93
C VAL A 3 -13.07 -5.31 1.69
N LEU A 4 -13.77 -4.48 0.92
CA LEU A 4 -13.25 -3.75 -0.23
C LEU A 4 -12.06 -2.82 0.11
N GLY A 5 -12.06 -2.19 1.28
CA GLY A 5 -10.98 -1.27 1.70
C GLY A 5 -9.67 -2.00 1.98
N ILE A 6 -9.75 -3.15 2.67
CA ILE A 6 -8.57 -4.01 2.91
C ILE A 6 -8.06 -4.59 1.59
N GLY A 7 -8.97 -5.07 0.74
CA GLY A 7 -8.63 -5.60 -0.58
C GLY A 7 -7.89 -4.59 -1.45
N LEU A 8 -8.32 -3.32 -1.44
CA LEU A 8 -7.67 -2.24 -2.18
C LEU A 8 -6.25 -1.96 -1.66
N ILE A 9 -6.02 -1.96 -0.35
CA ILE A 9 -4.69 -1.74 0.25
C ILE A 9 -3.73 -2.85 -0.17
N ILE A 10 -4.18 -4.10 -0.13
CA ILE A 10 -3.39 -5.27 -0.55
C ILE A 10 -3.01 -5.14 -2.04
N LEU A 11 -3.99 -4.83 -2.90
CA LEU A 11 -3.75 -4.65 -4.33
C LEU A 11 -2.73 -3.54 -4.62
N LEU A 12 -2.90 -2.36 -3.99
CA LEU A 12 -1.98 -1.24 -4.15
C LEU A 12 -0.57 -1.56 -3.64
N SER A 13 -0.46 -2.33 -2.55
CA SER A 13 0.82 -2.78 -2.01
C SER A 13 1.57 -3.69 -3.00
N PHE A 14 0.86 -4.63 -3.64
CA PHE A 14 1.46 -5.50 -4.65
C PHE A 14 1.89 -4.73 -5.91
N ILE A 15 1.07 -3.78 -6.37
CA ILE A 15 1.44 -2.93 -7.51
C ILE A 15 2.67 -2.08 -7.18
N GLY A 16 2.71 -1.47 -5.99
CA GLY A 16 3.86 -0.70 -5.52
C GLY A 16 5.15 -1.53 -5.45
N LEU A 17 5.07 -2.74 -4.89
CA LEU A 17 6.19 -3.69 -4.87
C LEU A 17 6.64 -4.10 -6.27
N GLY A 18 5.69 -4.41 -7.17
CA GLY A 18 6.00 -4.75 -8.56
C GLY A 18 6.70 -3.61 -9.30
N ALA A 19 6.25 -2.37 -9.10
CA ALA A 19 6.88 -1.18 -9.66
C ALA A 19 8.29 -0.96 -9.11
N LEU A 20 8.51 -1.15 -7.80
CA LEU A 20 9.85 -1.09 -7.21
C LEU A 20 10.79 -2.12 -7.82
N ILE A 21 10.37 -3.40 -7.85
CA ILE A 21 11.18 -4.49 -8.40
C ILE A 21 11.52 -4.20 -9.87
N THR A 22 10.54 -3.77 -10.66
CA THR A 22 10.73 -3.43 -12.07
C THR A 22 11.68 -2.24 -12.22
N GLY A 23 11.52 -1.19 -11.42
CA GLY A 23 12.38 -0.01 -11.46
C GLY A 23 13.84 -0.34 -11.16
N PHE A 24 14.08 -1.19 -10.17
CA PHE A 24 15.45 -1.68 -9.88
C PHE A 24 15.98 -2.62 -10.96
N ALA A 25 15.14 -3.49 -11.52
CA ALA A 25 15.56 -4.45 -12.55
C ALA A 25 15.92 -3.79 -13.89
N VAL A 26 15.16 -2.76 -14.30
CA VAL A 26 15.35 -2.04 -15.56
C VAL A 26 16.29 -0.84 -15.39
N GLY A 27 16.55 -0.40 -14.16
CA GLY A 27 17.36 0.79 -13.86
C GLY A 27 16.61 2.12 -14.03
N GLU A 28 15.29 2.05 -14.10
CA GLU A 28 14.41 3.19 -14.40
C GLU A 28 13.88 3.84 -13.12
N THR A 29 14.38 5.04 -12.82
CA THR A 29 14.04 5.76 -11.58
C THR A 29 12.54 6.11 -11.49
N PHE A 30 11.88 6.31 -12.64
CA PHE A 30 10.45 6.60 -12.68
C PHE A 30 9.60 5.53 -11.96
N PHE A 31 9.85 4.25 -12.26
CA PHE A 31 9.13 3.14 -11.63
C PHE A 31 9.41 3.04 -10.12
N ILE A 32 10.63 3.37 -9.69
CA ILE A 32 11.01 3.39 -8.28
C ILE A 32 10.19 4.47 -7.54
N VAL A 33 10.11 5.68 -8.11
CA VAL A 33 9.36 6.80 -7.52
C VAL A 33 7.87 6.46 -7.43
N ILE A 34 7.28 5.93 -8.50
CA ILE A 34 5.87 5.51 -8.50
C ILE A 34 5.62 4.40 -7.48
N GLY A 35 6.51 3.40 -7.40
CA GLY A 35 6.42 2.31 -6.44
C GLY A 35 6.45 2.79 -4.99
N LEU A 36 7.36 3.73 -4.68
CA LEU A 36 7.43 4.37 -3.36
C LEU A 36 6.17 5.16 -3.02
N LEU A 37 5.66 5.96 -3.96
CA LEU A 37 4.44 6.75 -3.76
C LEU A 37 3.23 5.85 -3.46
N LEU A 38 3.05 4.77 -4.22
CA LEU A 38 1.97 3.80 -4.01
C LEU A 38 2.12 3.08 -2.66
N PHE A 39 3.34 2.69 -2.30
CA PHE A 39 3.61 2.02 -1.02
C PHE A 39 3.32 2.94 0.17
N ILE A 40 3.76 4.20 0.11
CA ILE A 40 3.51 5.20 1.15
C ILE A 40 2.00 5.45 1.29
N MET A 41 1.26 5.59 0.19
CA MET A 41 -0.20 5.74 0.25
C MET A 41 -0.87 4.53 0.91
N ALA A 42 -0.53 3.31 0.49
CA ALA A 42 -1.09 2.10 1.07
C ALA A 42 -0.79 2.00 2.58
N PHE A 43 0.43 2.37 2.98
CA PHE A 43 0.85 2.38 4.38
C PHE A 43 0.10 3.43 5.21
N LEU A 44 -0.09 4.64 4.70
CA LEU A 44 -0.85 5.70 5.38
C LEU A 44 -2.32 5.31 5.55
N VAL A 45 -2.93 4.73 4.52
CA VAL A 45 -4.31 4.21 4.62
C VAL A 45 -4.37 3.09 5.65
N TRP A 46 -3.41 2.15 5.66
CA TRP A 46 -3.31 1.12 6.70
C TRP A 46 -3.23 1.72 8.10
N LEU A 47 -2.35 2.69 8.33
CA LEU A 47 -2.22 3.35 9.64
C LEU A 47 -3.53 4.00 10.09
N SER A 48 -4.30 4.59 9.16
CA SER A 48 -5.59 5.22 9.47
C SER A 48 -6.69 4.23 9.90
N ILE A 49 -6.55 2.95 9.54
CA ILE A 49 -7.56 1.92 9.84
C ILE A 49 -7.09 0.86 10.83
N LYS A 50 -5.79 0.78 11.12
CA LYS A 50 -5.20 -0.27 11.97
C LYS A 50 -5.84 -0.33 13.36
N ASP A 51 -6.23 0.81 13.91
CA ASP A 51 -6.79 0.91 15.26
C ASP A 51 -8.23 0.35 15.29
N LYS A 52 -9.01 0.58 14.22
CA LYS A 52 -10.33 -0.04 14.02
C LYS A 52 -10.27 -1.55 13.76
N ILE A 53 -9.17 -2.04 13.19
CA ILE A 53 -8.94 -3.48 12.96
C ILE A 53 -8.52 -4.17 14.26
N SER A 54 -7.55 -3.57 14.96
CA SER A 54 -6.93 -4.19 16.14
C SER A 54 -7.83 -4.17 17.37
N ASN A 55 -8.72 -3.17 17.47
CA ASN A 55 -9.72 -3.15 18.52
C ASN A 55 -11.07 -2.66 17.96
N PRO A 56 -11.85 -3.56 17.33
CA PRO A 56 -13.12 -3.21 16.70
C PRO A 56 -14.20 -2.79 17.71
N PHE A 57 -13.93 -2.89 19.02
CA PHE A 57 -14.82 -2.52 20.12
C PHE A 57 -14.30 -1.29 20.90
N LYS A 58 -13.24 -0.62 20.44
CA LYS A 58 -12.70 0.58 21.10
C LYS A 58 -13.49 1.86 20.83
N ASP A 59 -14.55 1.75 20.02
CA ASP A 59 -15.63 2.73 19.86
C ASP A 59 -16.96 2.01 20.10
#